data_AF-A0A2M6WGQ4-F1
#
_entry.id   AF-A0A2M6WGQ4-F1
#
_cell.length_a   1.000
_cell.length_b   1.000
_cell.length_c   1.000
_cell.angle_alpha   90.00
_cell.angle_beta   90.00
_cell.angle_gamma   90.00
#
_symmetry.space_group_name_H-M   'P 1'
#
loop_
_entity.id
_entity.type
_entity.pdbx_description
1 polymer ?
#
loop_
_entity_poly.entity_id
_entity_poly.type
_entity_poly.pdbx_seq_one_letter_code
_entity_poly.pdbx_strand_id
1 'polypeptide(L)' 'DDVKVHGNLPIPLSIRNPVTKLMKDLDYGKGYEKYTKEDLLPNKLKGKKYFDPPQK' A
#
# COMPACT_ATOMS: atom_id res chain seq x y z
N ASP A 1 12.71 -8.46 -7.61
CA ASP A 1 12.09 -9.44 -8.54
C ASP A 1 10.58 -9.31 -8.66
N ASP A 2 9.85 -9.14 -7.55
CA ASP A 2 8.38 -9.08 -7.54
C ASP A 2 7.76 -8.08 -8.52
N VAL A 3 8.38 -6.91 -8.73
CA VAL A 3 7.92 -5.93 -9.75
C VAL A 3 7.95 -6.52 -11.17
N LYS A 4 8.99 -7.27 -11.51
CA LYS A 4 9.13 -7.91 -12.84
C LYS A 4 8.11 -9.04 -13.04
N VAL A 5 7.78 -9.75 -11.96
CA VAL A 5 6.86 -10.91 -12.00
C VAL A 5 5.39 -10.47 -12.00
N HIS A 6 5.04 -9.46 -11.21
CA HIS A 6 3.66 -9.09 -10.96
C HIS A 6 3.18 -7.85 -11.71
N GLY A 7 4.09 -7.07 -12.31
CA GLY A 7 3.75 -5.86 -13.05
C GLY A 7 3.12 -4.78 -12.15
N ASN A 8 2.09 -4.10 -12.66
CA ASN A 8 1.46 -2.93 -12.03
C ASN A 8 0.37 -3.31 -11.02
N LEU A 9 0.78 -3.89 -9.89
CA LEU A 9 -0.18 -4.19 -8.82
C LEU A 9 -0.86 -2.92 -8.28
N PRO A 10 -2.18 -2.99 -7.96
CA PRO A 10 -2.92 -1.85 -7.48
C PRO A 10 -2.46 -1.44 -6.08
N ILE A 11 -2.29 -0.13 -5.88
CA ILE A 11 -1.99 0.47 -4.57
C ILE A 11 -3.23 0.35 -3.67
N PRO A 12 -3.10 -0.01 -2.37
CA PRO A 12 -4.22 0.01 -1.42
C PRO A 12 -4.94 1.36 -1.38
N LEU A 13 -6.28 1.35 -1.33
CA LEU A 13 -7.09 2.57 -1.35
C LEU A 13 -6.77 3.53 -0.21
N SER A 14 -6.47 2.99 0.98
CA SER A 14 -6.17 3.75 2.20
C SER A 14 -4.96 4.67 2.07
N ILE A 15 -4.05 4.42 1.12
CA ILE A 15 -2.84 5.23 0.89
C ILE A 15 -2.83 5.95 -0.46
N ARG A 16 -3.93 5.89 -1.24
CA ARG A 16 -4.05 6.66 -2.49
C ARG A 16 -4.33 8.12 -2.18
N ASN A 17 -3.87 9.01 -3.08
CA ASN A 17 -4.13 10.44 -2.95
C ASN A 17 -5.56 10.80 -3.42
N PRO A 18 -6.42 11.38 -2.56
CA PRO A 18 -7.77 11.79 -2.92
C PRO A 18 -7.83 13.26 -3.36
N VAL A 19 -7.28 13.56 -4.53
CA VAL A 19 -7.19 14.96 -5.02
C VAL A 19 -8.54 15.49 -5.49
N THR A 20 -9.29 14.67 -6.25
CA THR A 20 -10.57 15.09 -6.83
C THR A 20 -11.74 14.68 -5.94
N LYS A 21 -12.90 15.34 -6.13
CA LYS A 21 -14.14 14.96 -5.43
C LYS A 21 -14.53 13.51 -5.72
N LEU A 22 -14.47 13.10 -6.99
CA LEU A 22 -14.71 11.71 -7.39
C LEU A 22 -13.78 10.72 -6.66
N MET A 23 -12.50 11.05 -6.49
CA MET A 23 -11.57 10.17 -5.76
C MET A 23 -11.94 10.03 -4.28
N LYS A 24 -12.39 11.11 -3.64
CA LYS A 24 -12.90 11.06 -2.25
C LYS A 24 -14.15 10.21 -2.14
N ASP A 25 -15.07 10.36 -3.10
CA ASP A 25 -16.32 9.59 -3.14
C ASP A 25 -16.07 8.10 -3.41
N LEU A 26 -14.97 7.75 -4.07
CA LEU A 26 -14.46 6.38 -4.25
C LEU A 26 -13.58 5.91 -3.08
N ASP A 27 -13.62 6.60 -1.93
CA ASP A 27 -12.93 6.25 -0.70
C ASP A 27 -11.39 6.24 -0.79
N TYR A 28 -10.79 7.01 -1.70
CA TYR A 28 -9.33 7.13 -1.76
C TYR A 28 -8.82 7.81 -0.49
N GLY A 29 -7.76 7.27 0.11
CA GLY A 29 -7.16 7.81 1.33
C GLY A 29 -8.04 7.69 2.58
N LYS A 30 -9.21 7.05 2.49
CA LYS A 30 -10.12 6.89 3.64
C LYS A 30 -9.50 5.94 4.65
N GLY A 31 -9.51 6.35 5.92
CA GLY A 31 -8.90 5.58 7.00
C GLY A 31 -7.36 5.59 7.01
N TYR A 32 -6.72 6.54 6.31
CA TYR A 32 -5.26 6.68 6.36
C TYR A 32 -4.76 6.92 7.80
N GLU A 33 -3.81 6.11 8.23
CA GLU A 33 -3.10 6.25 9.50
C GLU A 33 -1.59 6.17 9.26
N LYS A 34 -0.85 7.17 9.74
CA LYS A 34 0.58 7.36 9.42
C LYS A 34 1.49 6.20 9.87
N TYR A 35 1.14 5.51 10.95
CA TYR A 35 1.94 4.44 11.55
C TYR A 35 1.10 3.23 11.94
N THR A 36 0.26 2.78 11.00
CA THR A 36 -0.59 1.62 11.22
C THR A 36 0.20 0.31 11.29
N LYS A 37 -0.39 -0.70 11.92
CA LYS A 37 0.10 -2.09 11.90
C LYS A 37 -0.46 -2.87 10.71
N GLU A 38 -1.35 -2.27 9.92
CA GLU A 38 -1.90 -2.87 8.72
C GLU A 38 -0.85 -3.02 7.62
N ASP A 39 -1.15 -3.90 6.66
CA ASP A 39 -0.31 -4.09 5.49
C ASP A 39 -0.56 -2.99 4.47
N LEU A 40 0.52 -2.34 4.03
CA LEU A 40 0.48 -1.25 3.07
C LEU A 40 0.92 -1.69 1.66
N LEU A 41 1.29 -2.97 1.49
CA LEU A 41 1.63 -3.53 0.19
C LEU A 41 0.36 -3.94 -0.57
N PRO A 42 0.44 -4.05 -1.91
CA PRO A 42 -0.65 -4.63 -2.71
C PRO A 42 -1.02 -6.04 -2.24
N ASN A 43 -2.27 -6.44 -2.43
CA ASN A 43 -2.80 -7.73 -1.94
C ASN A 43 -1.92 -8.95 -2.29
N LYS A 44 -1.27 -8.98 -3.46
CA LYS A 44 -0.40 -10.11 -3.86
C LYS A 44 0.94 -10.17 -3.12
N LEU A 45 1.34 -9.08 -2.47
CA LEU A 45 2.58 -8.94 -1.71
C LEU A 45 2.34 -8.82 -0.20
N LYS A 46 1.11 -9.09 0.24
CA LYS A 46 0.74 -9.03 1.65
C LYS A 46 1.64 -9.94 2.49
N GLY A 47 2.22 -9.40 3.56
CA GLY A 47 3.11 -10.06 4.51
C GLY A 47 4.56 -10.16 4.05
N LYS A 48 4.91 -9.65 2.87
CA LYS A 48 6.30 -9.68 2.38
C LYS A 48 7.19 -8.73 3.19
N LYS A 49 8.38 -9.22 3.56
CA LYS A 49 9.44 -8.45 4.19
C LYS A 49 10.68 -8.54 3.32
N TYR A 50 11.18 -7.39 2.86
CA TYR A 50 12.37 -7.31 2.01
C TYR A 50 13.61 -6.83 2.77
N PHE A 51 13.39 -6.09 3.85
CA PHE A 51 14.45 -5.58 4.69
C PHE A 51 14.52 -6.40 5.97
N ASP A 52 15.64 -7.08 6.16
CA ASP A 52 16.00 -7.72 7.42
C ASP A 52 17.11 -6.88 8.06
N PRO A 53 16.82 -6.14 9.15
CA PRO A 53 17.81 -5.26 9.76
C PRO A 53 18.95 -6.08 10.38
N PRO A 54 20.20 -5.59 10.32
CA PRO A 54 21.32 -6.27 10.96
C PRO A 54 21.09 -6.36 12.47
N GLN A 55 21.41 -7.53 13.04
CA GLN A 55 21.39 -7.73 14.49
C GLN A 55 22.52 -6.92 15.11
N LYS A 56 22.19 -6.17 16.17
CA LYS A 56 23.16 -5.36 16.93
C LYS A 56 24.13 -6.23 17.70
#